data_AF-A0A9X0B965-F1
#
_entry.id   AF-A0A9X0B965-F1
#
_cell.length_a   1.000
_cell.length_b   1.000
_cell.length_c   1.000
_cell.angle_alpha   90.00
_cell.angle_beta   90.00
_cell.angle_gamma   90.00
#
_symmetry.space_group_name_H-M   'P 1'
#
loop_
_entity.id
_entity.type
_entity.pdbx_description
1 polymer ?
#
loop_
_entity_poly.entity_id
_entity_poly.type
_entity_poly.pdbx_seq_one_letter_code
_entity_poly.pdbx_strand_id
1 'polypeptide(L)' 'MRWAGLFCWCGAASAVAQSTDGMYSLVKRRLPEHVDQFRFSISSNLTDNGGYDQFTVKTAHNGTVLVEGSSISALSSG' A
#
# COMPACT_ATOMS: atom_id res chain seq x y z
N MET A 1 -29.51 45.74 2.02
CA MET A 1 -28.42 45.19 2.87
C MET A 1 -28.09 43.80 2.34
N ARG A 2 -26.90 43.61 1.74
CA ARG A 2 -26.52 42.37 1.03
C ARG A 2 -25.68 41.52 2.00
N TRP A 3 -26.26 40.46 2.54
CA TRP A 3 -25.57 39.55 3.46
C TRP A 3 -24.81 38.50 2.64
N ALA A 4 -23.51 38.70 2.48
CA ALA A 4 -22.65 37.75 1.80
C ALA A 4 -22.34 36.59 2.75
N GLY A 5 -23.03 35.47 2.57
CA GLY A 5 -22.72 34.21 3.26
C GLY A 5 -21.44 33.62 2.70
N LEU A 6 -20.34 33.75 3.43
CA LEU A 6 -19.07 33.10 3.12
C LEU A 6 -19.17 31.63 3.56
N PHE A 7 -19.69 30.78 2.68
CA PHE A 7 -19.62 29.32 2.86
C PHE A 7 -18.18 28.89 2.56
N CYS A 8 -17.34 28.85 3.59
CA CYS A 8 -16.00 28.30 3.49
C CYS A 8 -16.10 26.77 3.40
N TRP A 9 -16.00 26.26 2.17
CA TRP A 9 -15.95 24.82 1.90
C TRP A 9 -14.57 24.29 2.29
N CYS A 10 -14.42 23.86 3.54
CA CYS A 10 -13.25 23.07 3.95
C CYS A 10 -13.37 21.66 3.38
N GLY A 11 -12.72 21.41 2.23
CA GLY A 11 -12.55 20.05 1.72
C GLY A 11 -11.58 19.28 2.62
N ALA A 12 -12.08 18.30 3.37
CA ALA A 12 -11.22 17.37 4.11
C ALA A 12 -10.57 16.40 3.11
N ALA A 13 -9.28 16.58 2.83
CA ALA A 13 -8.50 15.62 2.06
C ALA A 13 -8.39 14.31 2.86
N SER A 14 -9.17 13.31 2.46
CA SER A 14 -9.15 11.99 3.08
C SER A 14 -7.97 11.21 2.48
N ALA A 15 -6.90 11.02 3.25
CA ALA A 15 -5.84 10.10 2.86
C ALA A 15 -6.39 8.67 2.92
N VAL A 16 -6.46 8.00 1.76
CA VAL A 16 -6.85 6.59 1.68
C VAL A 16 -5.70 5.73 2.21
N ALA A 17 -5.86 5.14 3.40
CA ALA A 17 -4.96 4.11 3.86
C ALA A 17 -5.12 2.88 2.94
N GLN A 18 -4.11 2.58 2.14
CA GLN A 18 -4.13 1.40 1.28
C GLN A 18 -3.93 0.15 2.15
N SER A 19 -4.97 -0.69 2.27
CA SER A 19 -4.87 -1.96 2.98
C SER A 19 -4.14 -3.00 2.13
N THR A 20 -3.25 -3.76 2.77
CA THR A 20 -2.54 -4.90 2.18
C THR A 20 -3.22 -6.25 2.47
N ASP A 21 -4.39 -6.27 3.13
CA ASP A 21 -5.13 -7.50 3.49
C ASP A 21 -5.45 -8.38 2.28
N GLY A 22 -5.66 -7.76 1.12
CA GLY A 22 -5.86 -8.48 -0.14
C GLY A 22 -4.66 -9.37 -0.47
N MET A 23 -3.43 -8.91 -0.23
CA MET A 23 -2.21 -9.68 -0.51
C MET A 23 -2.10 -10.89 0.42
N TYR A 24 -2.36 -10.70 1.71
CA TYR A 24 -2.40 -11.81 2.68
C TYR A 24 -3.48 -12.83 2.31
N SER A 25 -4.64 -12.40 1.85
CA SER A 25 -5.71 -13.28 1.38
C SER A 25 -5.31 -14.07 0.13
N LEU A 26 -4.54 -13.45 -0.79
CA LEU A 26 -4.00 -14.14 -1.96
C LEU A 26 -2.97 -15.20 -1.58
N VAL A 27 -2.05 -14.89 -0.67
CA VAL A 27 -1.07 -15.87 -0.17
C VAL A 27 -1.80 -16.99 0.55
N LYS A 28 -2.76 -16.69 1.42
CA LYS A 28 -3.55 -17.71 2.13
C LYS A 28 -4.24 -18.69 1.18
N ARG A 29 -4.71 -18.20 0.02
CA ARG A 29 -5.37 -19.04 -0.98
C ARG A 29 -4.39 -19.91 -1.79
N ARG A 30 -3.18 -19.42 -2.05
CA ARG A 30 -2.18 -20.12 -2.90
C ARG A 30 -1.18 -20.95 -2.11
N LEU A 31 -0.82 -20.49 -0.92
CA LEU A 31 0.22 -21.01 -0.02
C LEU A 31 -0.29 -20.92 1.44
N PRO A 32 -1.35 -21.66 1.80
CA PRO A 32 -2.01 -21.53 3.09
C PRO A 32 -1.09 -21.75 4.29
N GLU A 33 -0.13 -22.67 4.19
CA GLU A 33 0.81 -23.01 5.28
C GLU A 33 1.96 -22.00 5.42
N HIS A 34 2.08 -21.04 4.50
CA HIS A 34 3.20 -20.10 4.45
C HIS A 34 2.75 -18.66 4.65
N VAL A 35 1.49 -18.38 5.00
CA VAL A 35 0.97 -17.00 5.06
C VAL A 35 1.78 -16.13 6.02
N ASP A 36 2.21 -16.70 7.15
CA ASP A 36 2.99 -16.02 8.18
C ASP A 36 4.47 -15.81 7.79
N GLN A 37 4.90 -16.40 6.66
CA GLN A 37 6.23 -16.23 6.10
C GLN A 37 6.33 -15.03 5.16
N PHE A 38 5.22 -14.33 4.88
CA PHE A 38 5.19 -13.16 4.00
C PHE A 38 4.81 -11.89 4.75
N ARG A 39 5.40 -10.77 4.34
CA ARG A 39 5.08 -9.45 4.86
C ARG A 39 5.02 -8.45 3.72
N PHE A 40 3.94 -7.66 3.68
CA PHE A 40 3.68 -6.71 2.61
C PHE A 40 3.69 -5.28 3.16
N SER A 41 4.35 -4.36 2.47
CA SER A 41 4.40 -2.96 2.87
C SER A 41 4.37 -2.02 1.66
N ILE A 42 3.60 -0.95 1.75
CA ILE A 42 3.69 0.14 0.78
C ILE A 42 4.76 1.12 1.27
N SER A 43 5.72 1.44 0.40
CA SER A 43 6.82 2.36 0.71
C SER A 43 6.85 3.51 -0.27
N SER A 44 6.67 4.73 0.25
CA SER A 44 6.71 5.97 -0.52
C SER A 44 8.07 6.24 -1.16
N ASN A 45 9.14 5.60 -0.67
CA ASN A 45 10.48 5.70 -1.28
C ASN A 45 10.52 5.06 -2.68
N LEU A 46 9.63 4.10 -2.98
CA LEU A 46 9.55 3.51 -4.32
C LEU A 46 8.72 4.37 -5.28
N THR A 47 7.88 5.28 -4.79
CA THR A 47 6.99 6.11 -5.62
C THR A 47 7.75 7.22 -6.36
N ASP A 48 8.96 7.58 -5.93
CA ASP A 48 9.73 8.72 -6.47
C ASP A 48 10.34 8.48 -7.86
N ASN A 49 10.35 7.25 -8.37
CA ASN A 49 11.00 6.92 -9.65
C ASN A 49 10.10 7.19 -10.88
N GLY A 50 9.62 8.43 -11.04
CA GLY A 50 8.96 8.86 -12.27
C GLY A 50 7.57 8.30 -12.54
N GLY A 51 6.86 7.84 -11.50
CA GLY A 51 5.46 7.41 -11.60
C GLY A 51 5.23 5.97 -12.09
N TYR A 52 6.28 5.17 -12.20
CA TYR A 52 6.17 3.73 -12.50
C TYR A 52 6.04 2.91 -11.22
N ASP A 53 5.20 1.88 -11.27
CA ASP A 53 5.11 0.88 -10.21
C ASP A 53 6.42 0.10 -10.10
N GLN A 54 6.96 0.07 -8.89
CA GLN A 54 8.11 -0.73 -8.50
C GLN A 54 7.82 -1.54 -7.25
N PHE A 55 8.49 -2.68 -7.15
CA PHE A 55 8.53 -3.51 -5.97
C PHE A 55 9.95 -3.99 -5.68
N THR A 56 10.17 -4.48 -4.46
CA THR A 56 11.41 -5.12 -4.04
C THR A 56 11.08 -6.29 -3.13
N VAL A 57 11.75 -7.42 -3.36
CA VAL A 57 11.64 -8.62 -2.53
C VAL A 57 12.95 -8.82 -1.78
N LYS A 58 12.88 -8.99 -0.47
CA LYS A 58 14.04 -9.24 0.39
C LYS A 58 13.68 -10.12 1.56
N THR A 59 14.67 -10.79 2.12
CA THR A 59 14.51 -11.55 3.37
C THR A 59 14.62 -10.59 4.55
N ALA A 60 13.59 -10.55 5.40
CA ALA A 60 13.60 -9.78 6.63
C ALA A 60 14.46 -10.47 7.71
N HIS A 61 14.80 -9.72 8.77
CA HIS A 61 15.67 -10.21 9.84
C HIS A 61 15.12 -11.47 10.55
N ASN A 62 13.80 -11.63 10.59
CA ASN A 62 13.13 -12.81 11.14
C ASN A 62 12.98 -13.97 10.13
N GLY A 63 13.61 -13.89 8.95
CA GLY A 63 13.56 -14.93 7.92
C GLY A 63 12.32 -14.89 7.03
N THR A 64 11.38 -13.97 7.24
CA THR A 64 10.18 -13.84 6.37
C THR A 64 10.51 -13.12 5.07
N VAL A 65 9.75 -13.42 4.02
CA VAL A 65 9.80 -12.69 2.74
C VAL A 65 9.10 -11.35 2.91
N LEU A 66 9.86 -10.26 2.81
CA LEU A 66 9.33 -8.90 2.79
C LEU A 66 9.20 -8.44 1.33
N VAL A 67 7.98 -8.14 0.93
CA VAL A 67 7.64 -7.53 -0.36
C VAL A 67 7.25 -6.07 -0.11
N GLU A 68 8.05 -5.15 -0.63
CA GLU A 68 7.76 -3.72 -0.59
C GLU A 68 7.35 -3.23 -1.97
N GLY A 69 6.33 -2.39 -2.04
CA GLY A 69 5.82 -1.86 -3.30
C GLY A 69 5.49 -0.38 -3.20
N SER A 70 5.51 0.30 -4.34
CA SER A 70 5.02 1.68 -4.49
C SER A 70 3.49 1.77 -4.48
N SER A 71 2.82 0.69 -4.87
CA SER A 71 1.36 0.55 -4.97
C SER A 71 0.92 -0.89 -4.66
N ILE A 72 -0.39 -1.12 -4.47
CA ILE A 72 -0.96 -2.48 -4.33
C ILE A 72 -0.72 -3.35 -5.58
N SER A 73 -0.82 -2.77 -6.78
CA SER A 73 -0.48 -3.43 -8.05
C SER A 73 0.97 -3.90 -8.07
N ALA A 74 1.90 -3.06 -7.60
CA ALA A 74 3.31 -3.43 -7.48
C ALA A 74 3.50 -4.60 -6.50
N LEU A 75 2.83 -4.57 -5.33
CA LEU A 75 2.86 -5.68 -4.37
C LEU A 75 2.31 -6.99 -4.94
N SER A 76 1.29 -6.92 -5.80
CA SER A 76 0.72 -8.12 -6.41
C SER A 76 1.60 -8.74 -7.51
N SER A 77 2.56 -7.97 -8.02
CA SER A 77 3.45 -8.40 -9.11
C SER A 77 4.75 -9.05 -8.62
N GLY A 78 5.21 -8.68 -7.43
CA GLY A 78 6.41 -9.25 -6.78
C GLY A 78 6.12 -10.49 -5.97
#